data_AF-A0A9E3TNP5-F1
#
_entry.id   AF-A0A9E3TNP5-F1
#
_cell.length_a   1.000
_cell.length_b   1.000
_cell.length_c   1.000
_cell.angle_alpha   90.00
_cell.angle_beta   90.00
_cell.angle_gamma   90.00
#
_symmetry.space_group_name_H-M   'P 1'
#
loop_
_entity.id
_entity.type
_entity.pdbx_description
1 polymer ?
#
loop_
_entity_poly.entity_id
_entity_poly.type
_entity_poly.pdbx_seq_one_letter_code
_entity_poly.pdbx_strand_id
1 'polypeptide(L)'
;MLKLRTVPREDGGLEILRILDESVLRSWSPNDPLSYEQSIVWLHPLDGLDFVRVAYVRNSKSRRGPLSVSGAGMVLGYAKLTEDAPVDRETGRYTRRIFYLKEEDSLLNMNQFPKGAVDPKSVLPSVPGEPPREEEVERGYPWYVSRSGLGLSSAIEPAT
;
A
#
# COMPACT_ATOMS: atom_id res chain seq x y z
N MET A 1 2.87 22.84 0.13
CA MET A 1 3.64 21.64 0.57
C MET A 1 2.66 20.70 1.24
N LEU A 2 2.63 19.41 0.86
CA LEU A 2 1.74 18.43 1.48
C LEU A 2 2.06 18.32 2.97
N LYS A 3 1.12 18.68 3.83
CA LYS A 3 1.23 18.46 5.28
C LYS A 3 0.70 17.08 5.61
N LEU A 4 1.46 16.32 6.40
CA LEU A 4 1.17 14.94 6.74
C LEU A 4 1.23 14.74 8.25
N ARG A 5 0.46 13.76 8.74
CA ARG A 5 0.54 13.27 10.12
C ARG A 5 0.52 11.75 10.12
N THR A 6 1.55 11.14 10.69
CA THR A 6 1.57 9.70 10.93
C THR A 6 0.90 9.40 12.26
N VAL A 7 -0.01 8.43 12.28
CA VAL A 7 -0.75 8.00 13.47
C VAL A 7 -0.54 6.49 13.63
N PRO A 8 0.02 6.01 14.75
CA PRO A 8 0.06 4.58 15.04
C PRO A 8 -1.35 4.04 15.26
N ARG A 9 -1.59 2.79 14.86
CA ARG A 9 -2.88 2.11 15.04
C ARG A 9 -2.77 1.09 16.17
N GLU A 10 -3.91 0.79 16.80
CA GLU A 10 -3.99 -0.18 17.91
C GLU A 10 -3.60 -1.61 17.48
N ASP A 11 -3.76 -1.94 16.20
CA ASP A 11 -3.40 -3.23 15.60
C ASP A 11 -1.90 -3.35 15.25
N GLY A 12 -1.07 -2.38 15.65
CA GLY A 12 0.36 -2.34 15.33
C GLY A 12 0.67 -1.81 13.93
N GLY A 13 -0.35 -1.50 13.13
CA GLY A 13 -0.21 -0.80 11.86
C GLY A 13 0.03 0.71 12.03
N LEU A 14 0.09 1.43 10.91
CA LEU A 14 0.16 2.89 10.92
C LEU A 14 -0.74 3.50 9.85
N GLU A 15 -1.18 4.73 10.08
CA GLU A 15 -1.95 5.51 9.12
C GLU A 15 -1.26 6.84 8.85
N ILE A 16 -0.93 7.10 7.59
CA ILE A 16 -0.37 8.38 7.12
C ILE A 16 -1.53 9.24 6.64
N LEU A 17 -1.88 10.26 7.43
CA LEU A 17 -2.96 11.19 7.14
C LEU A 17 -2.45 12.38 6.34
N ARG A 18 -3.18 12.74 5.30
CA ARG A 18 -3.04 14.05 4.66
C ARG A 18 -3.76 15.10 5.50
N ILE A 19 -3.04 16.13 5.90
CA ILE A 19 -3.66 17.34 6.47
C ILE A 19 -4.11 18.19 5.30
N LEU A 20 -5.43 18.28 5.11
CA LEU A 20 -6.03 19.12 4.09
C LEU A 20 -5.85 20.58 4.51
N ASP A 21 -5.22 21.38 3.64
CA ASP A 21 -5.22 22.83 3.73
C ASP A 21 -5.72 23.44 2.40
N GLU A 22 -5.88 24.75 2.34
CA GLU A 22 -6.42 25.43 1.14
C GLU A 22 -5.58 25.19 -0.13
N SER A 23 -4.30 24.82 0.00
CA SER A 23 -3.43 24.49 -1.14
C SER A 23 -3.74 23.13 -1.78
N VAL A 24 -4.50 22.28 -1.07
CA VAL A 24 -4.93 20.95 -1.53
C VAL A 24 -6.26 20.99 -2.30
N LEU A 25 -7.05 22.05 -2.15
CA LEU A 25 -8.40 22.16 -2.72
C LEU A 25 -8.44 22.34 -4.25
N ARG A 26 -7.31 22.29 -4.97
CA ARG A 26 -7.22 22.87 -6.32
C ARG A 26 -6.99 21.91 -7.50
N SER A 27 -6.96 20.59 -7.31
CA SER A 27 -6.89 19.69 -8.48
C SER A 27 -7.39 18.29 -8.17
N TRP A 28 -8.70 18.12 -8.07
CA TRP A 28 -9.32 16.80 -8.12
C TRP A 28 -9.72 16.49 -9.56
N SER A 29 -9.09 15.48 -10.14
CA SER A 29 -9.52 14.94 -11.43
C SER A 29 -10.37 13.70 -11.17
N PRO A 30 -11.65 13.66 -11.60
CA PRO A 30 -12.48 12.45 -11.54
C PRO A 30 -11.83 11.22 -12.19
N ASN A 31 -10.88 11.44 -13.10
CA ASN A 31 -10.16 10.38 -13.81
C ASN A 31 -8.85 9.97 -13.10
N ASP A 32 -8.50 10.62 -12.00
CA ASP A 32 -7.33 10.28 -11.18
C ASP A 32 -7.76 9.93 -9.75
N PRO A 33 -8.01 8.64 -9.46
CA PRO A 33 -8.37 8.18 -8.12
C PRO A 33 -7.36 8.58 -7.03
N LEU A 34 -6.10 8.78 -7.40
CA LEU A 34 -5.01 9.16 -6.49
C LEU A 34 -5.26 10.53 -5.84
N SER A 35 -5.86 11.46 -6.58
CA SER A 35 -6.18 12.81 -6.11
C SER A 35 -7.18 12.84 -4.93
N TYR A 36 -7.98 11.79 -4.77
CA TYR A 36 -9.01 11.67 -3.72
C TYR A 36 -8.53 10.94 -2.46
N GLU A 37 -7.25 10.59 -2.36
CA GLU A 37 -6.73 9.92 -1.18
C GLU A 37 -6.65 10.87 0.02
N GLN A 38 -7.32 10.48 1.09
CA GLN A 38 -7.27 11.17 2.38
C GLN A 38 -6.13 10.64 3.24
N SER A 39 -5.91 9.34 3.24
CA SER A 39 -4.88 8.69 4.04
C SER A 39 -4.44 7.35 3.46
N ILE A 40 -3.25 6.91 3.83
CA ILE A 40 -2.75 5.56 3.56
C ILE A 40 -2.74 4.79 4.87
N VAL A 41 -3.43 3.65 4.90
CA VAL A 41 -3.39 2.69 5.99
C VAL A 41 -2.42 1.59 5.63
N TRP A 42 -1.47 1.34 6.52
CA TRP A 42 -0.64 0.15 6.53
C TRP A 42 -1.11 -0.78 7.63
N LEU A 43 -1.44 -2.01 7.25
CA LEU A 43 -1.89 -3.08 8.14
C LEU A 43 -0.72 -3.75 8.87
N HIS A 44 0.49 -3.55 8.35
CA HIS A 44 1.72 -4.09 8.90
C HIS A 44 2.81 -3.00 8.98
N PRO A 45 3.80 -3.14 9.87
CA PRO A 45 4.97 -2.27 9.88
C PRO A 45 5.68 -2.26 8.54
N LEU A 46 6.22 -1.10 8.15
CA LEU A 46 6.97 -0.92 6.91
C LEU A 46 8.43 -1.38 7.02
N ASP A 47 8.93 -1.54 8.24
CA ASP A 47 10.32 -1.91 8.49
C ASP A 47 10.63 -3.27 7.86
N GLY A 48 11.62 -3.31 6.98
CA GLY A 48 12.04 -4.52 6.26
C GLY A 48 11.25 -4.79 4.98
N LEU A 49 10.31 -3.94 4.58
CA LEU A 49 9.70 -4.03 3.26
C LEU A 49 10.51 -3.23 2.23
N ASP A 50 11.22 -3.92 1.34
CA ASP A 50 11.98 -3.26 0.25
C ASP A 50 11.05 -2.66 -0.81
N PHE A 51 9.91 -3.31 -1.03
CA PHE A 51 8.95 -2.89 -2.02
C PHE A 51 7.54 -3.38 -1.70
N VAL A 52 6.56 -2.76 -2.35
CA VAL A 52 5.20 -3.28 -2.47
C VAL A 52 4.75 -3.18 -3.92
N ARG A 53 3.80 -4.03 -4.31
CA ARG A 53 3.05 -3.87 -5.56
C ARG A 53 1.86 -2.93 -5.33
N VAL A 54 1.49 -2.20 -6.37
CA VAL A 54 0.34 -1.29 -6.35
C VAL A 54 -0.77 -1.82 -7.27
N ALA A 55 -2.01 -1.72 -6.82
CA ALA A 55 -3.19 -1.92 -7.68
C ALA A 55 -4.31 -0.94 -7.31
N TYR A 56 -5.17 -0.64 -8.28
CA TYR A 56 -6.42 0.08 -8.05
C TYR A 56 -7.59 -0.91 -8.11
N VAL A 57 -8.27 -1.11 -6.99
CA VAL A 57 -9.47 -1.95 -6.92
C VAL A 57 -10.71 -1.10 -7.11
N ARG A 58 -11.54 -1.45 -8.11
CA ARG A 58 -12.77 -0.72 -8.50
C ARG A 58 -14.05 -1.35 -7.90
N ASN A 59 -13.95 -2.04 -6.77
CA ASN A 59 -15.07 -2.79 -6.19
C ASN A 59 -15.38 -2.43 -4.73
N SER A 60 -14.77 -1.37 -4.20
CA SER A 60 -14.94 -1.03 -2.79
C SER A 60 -16.32 -0.43 -2.51
N LYS A 61 -17.00 -0.91 -1.46
CA LYS A 61 -18.31 -0.39 -1.03
C LYS A 61 -18.21 0.87 -0.17
N SER A 62 -17.03 1.15 0.38
CA SER A 62 -16.81 2.26 1.33
C SER A 62 -15.51 3.00 1.02
N ARG A 63 -15.54 4.33 1.19
CA ARG A 63 -14.38 5.21 1.07
C ARG A 63 -13.33 4.97 2.16
N ARG A 64 -13.77 4.58 3.37
CA ARG A 64 -12.93 4.54 4.58
C ARG A 64 -12.88 3.18 5.27
N GLY A 65 -13.87 2.32 5.03
CA GLY A 65 -13.99 1.01 5.66
C GLY A 65 -12.85 0.06 5.28
N PRO A 66 -12.70 -1.06 6.02
CA PRO A 66 -11.76 -2.10 5.66
C PRO A 66 -12.05 -2.63 4.24
N LEU A 67 -11.00 -3.02 3.52
CA LEU A 67 -11.14 -3.72 2.25
C LEU A 67 -11.19 -5.22 2.52
N SER A 68 -12.25 -5.88 2.08
CA SER A 68 -12.26 -7.33 1.98
C SER A 68 -11.52 -7.71 0.70
N VAL A 69 -10.29 -8.21 0.85
CA VAL A 69 -9.50 -8.69 -0.28
C VAL A 69 -9.41 -10.21 -0.19
N SER A 70 -9.77 -10.87 -1.28
CA SER A 70 -9.67 -12.32 -1.43
C SER A 70 -8.65 -12.64 -2.52
N GLY A 71 -7.68 -13.53 -2.26
CA GLY A 71 -6.70 -13.98 -3.24
C GLY A 71 -5.39 -14.48 -2.61
N ALA A 72 -4.48 -14.96 -3.46
CA ALA A 72 -3.16 -15.49 -3.08
C ALA A 72 -2.10 -14.41 -2.74
N GLY A 73 -2.53 -13.19 -2.45
CA GLY A 73 -1.65 -12.06 -2.15
C GLY A 73 -1.88 -11.52 -0.75
N MET A 74 -0.80 -11.11 -0.08
CA MET A 74 -0.86 -10.46 1.23
C MET A 74 -1.07 -8.96 1.03
N VAL A 75 -2.24 -8.46 1.44
CA VAL A 75 -2.52 -7.02 1.42
C VAL A 75 -1.86 -6.37 2.62
N LEU A 76 -0.95 -5.45 2.35
CA LEU A 76 -0.15 -4.73 3.34
C LEU A 76 -0.73 -3.37 3.69
N GLY A 77 -1.50 -2.78 2.79
CA GLY A 77 -2.09 -1.48 3.01
C GLY A 77 -3.10 -1.07 1.95
N TYR A 78 -3.76 0.05 2.19
CA TYR A 78 -4.73 0.64 1.28
C TYR A 78 -4.94 2.13 1.52
N ALA A 79 -5.44 2.83 0.50
CA ALA A 79 -5.87 4.21 0.64
C ALA A 79 -7.29 4.31 1.22
N LYS A 80 -7.53 5.28 2.11
CA LYS A 80 -8.88 5.81 2.38
C LYS A 80 -9.09 7.06 1.54
N LEU A 81 -10.33 7.28 1.13
CA LEU A 81 -10.70 8.40 0.27
C LEU A 81 -11.32 9.55 1.05
N THR A 82 -11.22 10.76 0.49
CA THR A 82 -11.95 11.95 0.92
C THR A 82 -13.46 11.78 0.69
N GLU A 83 -14.30 12.60 1.34
CA GLU A 83 -15.77 12.41 1.32
C GLU A 83 -16.40 12.68 -0.04
N ASP A 84 -15.77 13.54 -0.82
CA ASP A 84 -16.14 13.95 -2.17
C ASP A 84 -15.68 12.97 -3.25
N ALA A 85 -14.91 11.93 -2.90
CA ALA A 85 -14.40 10.97 -3.86
C ALA A 85 -15.55 10.31 -4.65
N PRO A 86 -15.54 10.37 -6.00
CA PRO A 86 -16.65 9.88 -6.81
C PRO A 86 -16.70 8.34 -6.79
N VAL A 87 -17.89 7.81 -7.03
CA VAL A 87 -18.00 6.41 -7.46
C VAL A 87 -17.53 6.29 -8.90
N ASP A 88 -16.91 5.17 -9.18
CA ASP A 88 -16.60 4.73 -10.53
C ASP A 88 -17.89 4.48 -11.32
N ARG A 89 -18.00 5.10 -12.51
CA ARG A 89 -19.25 5.11 -13.29
C ARG A 89 -19.65 3.75 -13.83
N GLU A 90 -18.69 2.87 -14.10
CA GLU A 90 -18.97 1.55 -14.70
C GLU A 90 -19.39 0.54 -13.62
N THR A 91 -18.73 0.61 -12.46
CA THR A 91 -18.91 -0.39 -11.39
C THR A 91 -19.89 0.06 -10.31
N GLY A 92 -20.18 1.37 -10.20
CA GLY A 92 -20.97 1.94 -9.10
C GLY A 92 -20.29 1.79 -7.73
N ARG A 93 -18.97 1.59 -7.70
CA ARG A 93 -18.15 1.35 -6.49
C ARG A 93 -17.04 2.38 -6.39
N TYR A 94 -16.37 2.46 -5.25
CA TYR A 94 -15.20 3.32 -5.09
C TYR A 94 -13.94 2.63 -5.61
N THR A 95 -13.10 3.41 -6.29
CA THR A 95 -11.77 3.00 -6.72
C THR A 95 -10.76 3.34 -5.63
N ARG A 96 -10.04 2.34 -5.11
CA ARG A 96 -9.06 2.53 -4.03
C ARG A 96 -7.72 1.91 -4.39
N ARG A 97 -6.64 2.60 -4.06
CA ARG A 97 -5.28 2.06 -4.18
C ARG A 97 -5.03 1.05 -3.06
N ILE A 98 -4.43 -0.08 -3.40
CA ILE A 98 -3.98 -1.11 -2.46
C ILE A 98 -2.51 -1.40 -2.66
N PHE A 99 -1.86 -1.84 -1.58
CA PHE A 99 -0.46 -2.24 -1.52
C PHE A 99 -0.39 -3.69 -1.08
N TYR A 100 0.32 -4.51 -1.83
CA TYR A 100 0.33 -5.95 -1.59
C TYR A 100 1.64 -6.61 -2.02
N LEU A 101 1.85 -7.82 -1.55
CA LEU A 101 2.85 -8.76 -2.07
C LEU A 101 2.14 -10.00 -2.60
N LYS A 102 2.73 -10.62 -3.60
CA LYS A 102 2.39 -11.97 -4.03
C LYS A 102 3.26 -13.00 -3.33
N GLU A 103 2.82 -14.25 -3.30
CA GLU A 103 3.61 -15.35 -2.76
C GLU A 103 4.96 -15.50 -3.49
N GLU A 104 4.98 -15.40 -4.82
CA GLU A 104 6.22 -15.54 -5.61
C GLU A 104 7.24 -14.41 -5.39
N ASP A 105 6.84 -13.27 -4.80
CA ASP A 105 7.74 -12.15 -4.52
C ASP A 105 8.81 -12.50 -3.47
N SER A 106 8.52 -13.53 -2.67
CA SER A 106 9.45 -14.10 -1.69
C SER A 106 10.69 -14.72 -2.30
N LEU A 107 10.57 -15.21 -3.53
CA LEU A 107 11.60 -15.97 -4.23
C LEU A 107 12.53 -15.07 -5.05
N LEU A 108 12.28 -13.75 -5.06
CA LEU A 108 13.09 -12.81 -5.82
C LEU A 108 14.50 -12.68 -5.22
N ASN A 109 15.52 -12.75 -6.08
CA ASN A 109 16.90 -12.53 -5.69
C ASN A 109 17.13 -11.09 -5.23
N MET A 110 18.24 -10.86 -4.53
CA MET A 110 18.67 -9.50 -4.15
C MET A 110 18.62 -8.56 -5.37
N ASN A 111 18.11 -7.34 -5.14
CA ASN A 111 17.95 -6.28 -6.15
C ASN A 111 16.97 -6.57 -7.28
N GLN A 112 16.19 -7.66 -7.21
CA GLN A 112 15.09 -7.89 -8.15
C GLN A 112 13.79 -7.33 -7.60
N PHE A 113 13.11 -6.55 -8.44
CA PHE A 113 11.81 -5.96 -8.17
C PHE A 113 10.83 -6.29 -9.29
N PRO A 114 9.57 -6.58 -8.97
CA PRO A 114 8.54 -6.65 -9.98
C PRO A 114 8.36 -5.31 -10.70
N LYS A 115 8.00 -5.38 -11.98
CA LYS A 115 7.64 -4.17 -12.74
C LYS A 115 6.52 -3.40 -12.04
N GLY A 116 6.75 -2.11 -11.80
CA GLY A 116 5.79 -1.23 -11.12
C GLY A 116 5.73 -1.40 -9.61
N ALA A 117 6.71 -2.09 -9.01
CA ALA A 117 6.92 -2.05 -7.57
C ALA A 117 7.29 -0.63 -7.11
N VAL A 118 6.90 -0.30 -5.88
CA VAL A 118 7.18 1.00 -5.26
C VAL A 118 7.85 0.80 -3.90
N ASP A 119 8.73 1.73 -3.53
CA ASP A 119 9.24 1.82 -2.17
C ASP A 119 8.09 2.22 -1.23
N PRO A 120 7.71 1.38 -0.24
CA PRO A 120 6.63 1.69 0.67
C PRO A 120 6.86 2.98 1.48
N LYS A 121 8.10 3.38 1.75
CA LYS A 121 8.43 4.61 2.49
C LYS A 121 8.17 5.87 1.67
N SER A 122 8.16 5.77 0.35
CA SER A 122 7.85 6.87 -0.57
C SER A 122 6.34 7.07 -0.78
N VAL A 123 5.51 6.12 -0.35
CA VAL A 123 4.06 6.14 -0.57
C VAL A 123 3.40 7.11 0.41
N LEU A 124 2.75 8.12 -0.15
CA LEU A 124 1.98 9.12 0.60
C LEU A 124 0.59 9.28 -0.04
N PRO A 125 -0.41 9.80 0.70
CA PRO A 125 -1.70 10.13 0.11
C PRO A 125 -1.51 11.10 -1.07
N SER A 126 -2.11 10.76 -2.20
CA SER A 126 -2.01 11.51 -3.45
C SER A 126 -0.63 11.58 -4.10
N VAL A 127 0.30 10.73 -3.67
CA VAL A 127 1.63 10.56 -4.27
C VAL A 127 1.75 9.13 -4.81
N PRO A 128 2.12 8.91 -6.09
CA PRO A 128 2.20 7.57 -6.68
C PRO A 128 3.15 6.62 -5.93
N GLY A 129 4.21 7.16 -5.35
CA GLY A 129 5.36 6.42 -4.83
C GLY A 129 6.47 6.38 -5.87
N GLU A 130 7.71 6.22 -5.39
CA GLU A 130 8.93 6.09 -6.17
C GLU A 130 9.31 4.60 -6.31
N PRO A 131 10.04 4.21 -7.37
CA PRO A 131 10.58 2.86 -7.45
C PRO A 131 11.58 2.58 -6.31
N PRO A 132 11.67 1.33 -5.83
CA PRO A 132 12.71 0.93 -4.89
C PRO A 132 14.10 1.22 -5.44
N ARG A 133 15.01 1.64 -4.56
CA ARG A 133 16.43 1.86 -4.88
C ARG A 133 17.22 0.61 -4.54
N GLU A 134 17.80 -0.02 -5.55
CA GLU A 134 18.54 -1.28 -5.41
C GLU A 134 19.70 -1.17 -4.41
N GLU A 135 20.36 -0.02 -4.35
CA GLU A 135 21.48 0.26 -3.46
C GLU A 135 21.09 0.40 -1.98
N GLU A 136 19.80 0.61 -1.68
CA GLU A 136 19.26 0.75 -0.31
C GLU A 136 18.63 -0.55 0.21
N VAL A 137 18.70 -1.64 -0.57
CA VAL A 137 18.11 -2.93 -0.24
C VAL A 137 18.95 -3.69 0.77
N GLU A 138 18.39 -3.92 1.96
CA GLU A 138 18.97 -4.77 3.00
C GLU A 138 18.14 -6.05 3.18
N ARG A 139 18.29 -7.05 2.29
CA ARG A 139 17.59 -8.36 2.43
C ARG A 139 18.35 -9.32 3.37
N GLY A 140 17.70 -9.75 4.45
CA GLY A 140 17.93 -11.04 5.12
C GLY A 140 16.91 -12.08 4.63
N TYR A 141 17.12 -13.40 4.73
CA TYR A 141 16.17 -14.39 4.19
C TYR A 141 15.28 -15.03 5.28
N PRO A 142 13.96 -15.17 5.06
CA PRO A 142 13.15 -14.46 4.08
C PRO A 142 12.90 -13.01 4.55
N TRP A 143 13.08 -12.03 3.65
CA TRP A 143 13.21 -10.61 4.02
C TRP A 143 11.92 -10.02 4.61
N TYR A 144 10.77 -10.54 4.16
CA TYR A 144 9.45 -10.21 4.68
C TYR A 144 8.99 -11.18 5.80
N VAL A 145 9.76 -12.22 6.13
CA VAL A 145 9.39 -13.22 7.17
C VAL A 145 10.22 -13.02 8.44
N SER A 146 11.33 -12.28 8.39
CA SER A 146 12.21 -12.07 9.54
C SER A 146 11.70 -10.99 10.52
N ARG A 147 10.40 -10.97 10.85
CA ARG A 147 9.86 -10.54 12.15
C ARG A 147 8.56 -11.31 12.37
N SER A 148 8.45 -11.98 13.51
CA SER A 148 7.42 -12.97 13.88
C SER A 148 5.95 -12.48 13.94
N GLY A 149 5.59 -11.43 13.21
CA GLY A 149 4.31 -10.72 13.30
C GLY A 149 3.48 -10.63 12.01
N LEU A 150 3.86 -11.30 10.91
CA LEU A 150 3.16 -11.20 9.62
C LEU A 150 2.22 -12.39 9.30
N GLY A 151 2.15 -13.41 10.16
CA GLY A 151 1.15 -14.48 10.04
C GLY A 151 1.24 -15.34 8.78
N LEU A 152 2.33 -15.27 8.03
CA LEU A 152 2.58 -16.15 6.88
C LEU A 152 3.19 -17.47 7.36
N SER A 153 2.55 -18.58 6.98
CA SER A 153 3.04 -19.94 7.23
C SER A 153 4.44 -20.10 6.64
N SER A 154 5.41 -20.44 7.48
CA SER A 154 6.74 -20.88 7.08
C SER A 154 6.65 -22.25 6.38
N ALA A 155 6.30 -22.25 5.10
CA ALA A 155 6.28 -23.47 4.30
C ALA A 155 7.18 -23.30 3.08
N ILE A 156 8.48 -23.21 3.32
CA ILE A 156 9.48 -23.63 2.34
C ILE A 156 10.46 -24.53 3.10
N GLU A 157 10.17 -25.83 3.13
CA GLU A 157 11.21 -26.80 3.48
C GLU A 157 12.22 -26.84 2.33
N PRO A 158 13.54 -26.80 2.61
CA PRO A 158 14.54 -26.98 1.57
C PRO A 158 14.43 -28.41 1.02
N ALA A 159 14.34 -28.53 -0.30
CA ALA A 159 14.41 -29.83 -0.97
C ALA A 159 15.72 -30.53 -0.58
N THR A 160 15.60 -31.79 -0.15
CA THR A 160 16.71 -32.66 0.27
C THR A 160 17.46 -33.24 -0.92
#